data_AF-A0A3L7Y914-F1
#
_entry.id   AF-A0A3L7Y914-F1
#
_cell.length_a   1.000
_cell.length_b   1.000
_cell.length_c   1.000
_cell.angle_alpha   90.00
_cell.angle_beta   90.00
_cell.angle_gamma   90.00
#
_symmetry.space_group_name_H-M   'P 1'
#
loop_
_entity.id
_entity.type
_entity.pdbx_description
1 polymer ?
#
loop_
_entity_poly.entity_id
_entity_poly.type
_entity_poly.pdbx_seq_one_letter_code
_entity_poly.pdbx_strand_id
1 'polypeptide(L)'
;IGRDPAMIEDIWQSTFTSGYWRSGPTHNAALAGIDIALWDIKGKEAGMPVYQLLGGPVRSAVPCYAHAVGNTLPELEDDILRYMEDGWQYIRCQVGAYGGGGFVPATRPHTPDPSRTPWGEAWPTWPSGQAFDDDVYIENTVAMFAHLRDRIGFGPKFTHDVHEHLRPTSAVSLAKRLEPFRLFFLEDVLPPEQIGWYRQIRQQCSTPQAIGELFTNVQEWLPLISERLIDFIRCRVSKIGGITPAQKLAHLAEAFGVQTAWQEGGNTDPVNLTAAMHLDMTSYSFGIQEENWFSPEELDAFPGHPVLHGGFLYPNDRPGLGIDIDEAKALALVDPVRARSPRYLVEDRRPDGSVIRP
;
A
#
# COMPACT_ATOMS: atom_id res chain seq x y z
N ILE A 1 -26.70 16.62 -3.11
CA ILE A 1 -27.13 17.85 -3.83
C ILE A 1 -28.10 18.63 -2.95
N GLY A 2 -27.96 19.95 -2.87
CA GLY A 2 -28.80 20.82 -2.01
C GLY A 2 -28.44 20.80 -0.52
N ARG A 3 -27.35 20.14 -0.14
CA ARG A 3 -26.79 20.18 1.23
C ARG A 3 -25.70 21.23 1.31
N ASP A 4 -25.50 21.76 2.51
CA ASP A 4 -24.39 22.66 2.83
C ASP A 4 -23.05 21.88 2.82
N PRO A 5 -22.09 22.22 1.93
CA PRO A 5 -20.80 21.53 1.86
C PRO A 5 -19.94 21.69 3.12
N ALA A 6 -20.22 22.69 3.97
CA ALA A 6 -19.49 22.86 5.21
C ALA A 6 -19.75 21.72 6.23
N MET A 7 -20.86 20.99 6.08
CA MET A 7 -21.30 19.90 6.95
C MET A 7 -20.64 18.56 6.62
N ILE A 8 -19.30 18.53 6.51
CA ILE A 8 -18.52 17.36 6.05
C ILE A 8 -18.85 16.10 6.86
N GLU A 9 -18.78 16.17 8.20
CA GLU A 9 -19.03 15.00 9.06
C GLU A 9 -20.46 14.47 8.89
N ASP A 10 -21.49 15.33 8.81
CA ASP A 10 -22.87 14.91 8.57
C ASP A 10 -23.04 14.25 7.20
N ILE A 11 -22.48 14.87 6.15
CA ILE A 11 -22.54 14.32 4.79
C ILE A 11 -21.84 12.96 4.75
N TRP A 12 -20.68 12.82 5.39
CA TRP A 12 -19.96 11.56 5.47
C TRP A 12 -20.78 10.48 6.17
N GLN A 13 -21.28 10.73 7.38
CA GLN A 13 -22.04 9.75 8.18
C GLN A 13 -23.34 9.34 7.48
N SER A 14 -24.07 10.30 6.92
CA SER A 14 -25.33 10.03 6.22
C SER A 14 -25.12 9.29 4.90
N THR A 15 -24.04 9.59 4.16
CA THR A 15 -23.71 8.88 2.91
C THR A 15 -23.19 7.47 3.20
N PHE A 16 -22.32 7.29 4.19
CA PHE A 16 -21.79 5.99 4.60
C PHE A 16 -22.89 5.00 5.00
N THR A 17 -23.97 5.48 5.60
CA THR A 17 -25.10 4.64 6.06
C THR A 17 -26.22 4.49 5.03
N SER A 18 -26.19 5.27 3.94
CA SER A 18 -27.30 5.37 2.96
C SER A 18 -27.66 4.07 2.26
N GLY A 19 -26.70 3.16 2.08
CA GLY A 19 -26.91 1.85 1.46
C GLY A 19 -27.46 0.78 2.40
N TYR A 20 -27.67 1.09 3.69
CA TYR A 20 -27.87 0.14 4.79
C TYR A 20 -26.69 -0.83 4.98
N TRP A 21 -26.40 -1.66 3.98
CA TRP A 21 -25.09 -2.29 3.80
C TRP A 21 -24.05 -1.24 3.41
N ARG A 22 -22.84 -1.37 3.95
CA ARG A 22 -21.80 -0.34 3.89
C ARG A 22 -20.41 -0.94 4.04
N SER A 23 -19.39 -0.09 3.92
CA SER A 23 -17.97 -0.48 3.77
C SER A 23 -17.67 -1.09 2.39
N GLY A 24 -16.46 -1.59 2.22
CA GLY A 24 -16.02 -2.21 0.98
C GLY A 24 -15.41 -1.23 -0.01
N PRO A 25 -14.60 -1.73 -0.95
CA PRO A 25 -13.69 -0.90 -1.74
C PRO A 25 -14.41 0.05 -2.71
N THR A 26 -15.59 -0.32 -3.22
CA THR A 26 -16.37 0.50 -4.16
C THR A 26 -17.10 1.63 -3.46
N HIS A 27 -17.83 1.31 -2.38
CA HIS A 27 -18.60 2.29 -1.63
C HIS A 27 -17.68 3.34 -0.99
N ASN A 28 -16.60 2.89 -0.35
CA ASN A 28 -15.65 3.79 0.30
C ASN A 28 -14.92 4.67 -0.70
N ALA A 29 -14.54 4.17 -1.89
CA ALA A 29 -13.90 5.00 -2.92
C ALA A 29 -14.82 6.13 -3.41
N ALA A 30 -16.10 5.83 -3.65
CA ALA A 30 -17.07 6.86 -4.03
C ALA A 30 -17.28 7.89 -2.91
N LEU A 31 -17.38 7.42 -1.66
CA LEU A 31 -17.50 8.28 -0.49
C LEU A 31 -16.26 9.17 -0.31
N ALA A 32 -15.07 8.62 -0.50
CA ALA A 32 -13.81 9.34 -0.37
C ALA A 32 -13.68 10.47 -1.38
N GLY A 33 -14.09 10.25 -2.65
CA GLY A 33 -14.08 11.32 -3.66
C GLY A 33 -14.93 12.53 -3.23
N ILE A 34 -16.10 12.27 -2.62
CA ILE A 34 -16.94 13.33 -2.07
C ILE A 34 -16.28 13.98 -0.85
N ASP A 35 -15.79 13.17 0.09
CA ASP A 35 -15.18 13.65 1.34
C ASP A 35 -13.96 14.55 1.08
N ILE A 36 -13.04 14.09 0.22
CA ILE A 36 -11.83 14.81 -0.17
C ILE A 36 -12.19 16.14 -0.85
N ALA A 37 -13.18 16.14 -1.76
CA ALA A 37 -13.65 17.37 -2.40
C ALA A 37 -14.30 18.35 -1.42
N LEU A 38 -15.02 17.87 -0.40
CA LEU A 38 -15.60 18.73 0.63
C LEU A 38 -14.52 19.36 1.52
N TRP A 39 -13.47 18.62 1.85
CA TRP A 39 -12.30 19.16 2.55
C TRP A 39 -11.56 20.20 1.72
N ASP A 40 -11.41 19.95 0.41
CA ASP A 40 -10.84 20.93 -0.53
C ASP A 40 -11.66 22.22 -0.56
N ILE A 41 -12.99 22.13 -0.72
CA ILE A 41 -13.90 23.30 -0.67
C ILE A 41 -13.73 24.06 0.65
N LYS A 42 -13.72 23.36 1.79
CA LYS A 42 -13.56 24.00 3.10
C LYS A 42 -12.22 24.74 3.22
N GLY A 43 -11.13 24.16 2.71
CA GLY A 43 -9.82 24.83 2.64
C GLY A 43 -9.85 26.06 1.75
N LYS A 44 -10.47 25.97 0.58
CA LYS A 44 -10.66 27.10 -0.35
C LYS A 44 -11.47 28.23 0.28
N GLU A 45 -12.57 27.92 0.97
CA GLU A 45 -13.40 28.90 1.68
C GLU A 45 -12.66 29.57 2.85
N ALA A 46 -11.84 28.81 3.58
CA ALA A 46 -11.04 29.33 4.67
C ALA A 46 -9.79 30.10 4.21
N GLY A 47 -9.44 30.03 2.92
CA GLY A 47 -8.17 30.57 2.41
C GLY A 47 -6.95 29.86 2.98
N MET A 48 -7.08 28.58 3.33
CA MET A 48 -6.04 27.78 4.01
C MET A 48 -5.82 26.44 3.30
N PRO A 49 -4.57 25.93 3.21
CA PRO A 49 -4.35 24.56 2.80
C PRO A 49 -4.96 23.60 3.83
N VAL A 50 -5.42 22.43 3.39
CA VAL A 50 -6.13 21.46 4.26
C VAL A 50 -5.29 21.05 5.48
N TYR A 51 -3.96 20.97 5.36
CA TYR A 51 -3.11 20.63 6.52
C TYR A 51 -3.15 21.72 7.61
N GLN A 52 -3.43 22.98 7.28
CA GLN A 52 -3.64 24.03 8.28
C GLN A 52 -4.98 23.86 8.98
N LEU A 53 -6.03 23.51 8.24
CA LEU A 53 -7.35 23.19 8.82
C LEU A 53 -7.29 22.00 9.77
N LEU A 54 -6.44 21.02 9.47
CA LEU A 54 -6.24 19.82 10.28
C LEU A 54 -5.38 20.05 11.54
N GLY A 55 -4.89 21.27 11.77
CA GLY A 55 -4.14 21.63 12.98
C GLY A 55 -2.75 22.22 12.73
N GLY A 56 -2.33 22.34 11.47
CA GLY A 56 -1.03 22.87 11.09
C GLY A 56 0.05 21.79 10.99
N PRO A 57 1.13 22.07 10.24
CA PRO A 57 2.16 21.08 9.97
C PRO A 57 3.05 20.85 11.19
N VAL A 58 3.38 19.59 11.46
CA VAL A 58 4.38 19.19 12.47
C VAL A 58 5.72 18.76 11.85
N ARG A 59 5.84 18.94 10.52
CA ARG A 59 7.04 18.65 9.72
C ARG A 59 7.13 19.60 8.52
N SER A 60 8.32 19.73 7.93
CA SER A 60 8.55 20.61 6.77
C SER A 60 8.26 19.96 5.42
N ALA A 61 8.38 18.64 5.34
CA ALA A 61 8.09 17.81 4.17
C ALA A 61 7.77 16.39 4.64
N VAL A 62 7.21 15.57 3.76
CA VAL A 62 6.84 14.19 4.06
C VAL A 62 7.92 13.23 3.55
N PRO A 63 8.70 12.56 4.42
CA PRO A 63 9.60 11.49 4.00
C PRO A 63 8.86 10.40 3.21
N CYS A 64 9.46 9.95 2.12
CA CYS A 64 8.93 8.88 1.29
C CYS A 64 9.86 7.67 1.24
N TYR A 65 9.30 6.51 0.90
CA TYR A 65 10.09 5.35 0.48
C TYR A 65 9.89 5.02 -1.00
N ALA A 66 10.98 4.60 -1.64
CA ALA A 66 11.06 4.26 -3.05
C ALA A 66 10.89 2.76 -3.31
N HIS A 67 10.66 2.36 -4.56
CA HIS A 67 10.52 0.96 -4.96
C HIS A 67 11.70 0.48 -5.81
N ALA A 68 12.66 -0.21 -5.19
CA ALA A 68 13.75 -0.85 -5.92
C ALA A 68 13.38 -2.28 -6.33
N VAL A 69 13.50 -2.56 -7.63
CA VAL A 69 13.15 -3.86 -8.21
C VAL A 69 14.23 -4.33 -9.16
N GLY A 70 14.62 -5.61 -9.07
CA GLY A 70 15.49 -6.26 -10.04
C GLY A 70 15.03 -7.68 -10.34
N ASN A 71 15.35 -8.22 -11.53
CA ASN A 71 15.14 -9.65 -11.80
C ASN A 71 16.25 -10.50 -11.19
N THR A 72 17.38 -9.87 -10.83
CA THR A 72 18.53 -10.47 -10.18
C THR A 72 19.00 -9.61 -9.01
N LEU A 73 19.81 -10.18 -8.10
CA LEU A 73 20.38 -9.43 -6.99
C LEU A 73 21.28 -8.26 -7.43
N PRO A 74 22.15 -8.40 -8.45
CA PRO A 74 22.91 -7.26 -8.96
C PRO A 74 22.03 -6.14 -9.53
N GLU A 75 20.98 -6.47 -10.29
CA GLU A 75 20.03 -5.46 -10.80
C GLU A 75 19.34 -4.70 -9.66
N LEU A 76 18.96 -5.42 -8.59
CA LEU A 76 18.39 -4.81 -7.40
C LEU A 76 19.42 -3.95 -6.65
N GLU A 77 20.68 -4.39 -6.53
CA GLU A 77 21.78 -3.60 -5.95
C GLU A 77 21.96 -2.29 -6.72
N ASP A 78 22.03 -2.34 -8.05
CA ASP A 78 22.20 -1.17 -8.91
C ASP A 78 21.04 -0.16 -8.74
N ASP A 79 19.79 -0.65 -8.69
CA ASP A 79 18.62 0.22 -8.52
C ASP A 79 18.55 0.84 -7.12
N ILE A 80 18.94 0.11 -6.07
CA ILE A 80 19.08 0.66 -4.71
C ILE A 80 20.15 1.76 -4.69
N LEU A 81 21.30 1.53 -5.32
CA LEU A 81 22.39 2.52 -5.36
C LEU A 81 21.95 3.79 -6.09
N ARG A 82 21.20 3.67 -7.19
CA ARG A 82 20.60 4.82 -7.87
C ARG A 82 19.69 5.63 -6.94
N TYR A 83 18.79 4.98 -6.21
CA TYR A 83 17.94 5.67 -5.24
C TYR A 83 18.75 6.33 -4.11
N MET A 84 19.83 5.70 -3.65
CA MET A 84 20.72 6.30 -2.65
C MET A 84 21.45 7.54 -3.18
N GLU A 85 21.88 7.53 -4.45
CA GLU A 85 22.47 8.70 -5.13
C GLU A 85 21.47 9.84 -5.26
N ASP A 86 20.19 9.52 -5.51
CA ASP A 86 19.06 10.46 -5.56
C ASP A 86 18.62 10.96 -4.16
N GLY A 87 19.28 10.50 -3.08
CA GLY A 87 19.07 10.97 -1.70
C GLY A 87 18.04 10.17 -0.89
N TRP A 88 17.53 9.06 -1.42
CA TRP A 88 16.54 8.24 -0.72
C TRP A 88 17.16 7.47 0.45
N GLN A 89 16.44 7.46 1.57
CA GLN A 89 16.84 6.72 2.77
C GLN A 89 16.03 5.46 3.00
N TYR A 90 14.81 5.40 2.48
CA TYR A 90 13.87 4.30 2.68
C TYR A 90 13.53 3.68 1.34
N ILE A 91 13.71 2.36 1.22
CA ILE A 91 13.63 1.68 -0.07
C ILE A 91 12.96 0.32 0.14
N ARG A 92 11.87 0.07 -0.57
CA ARG A 92 11.25 -1.26 -0.69
C ARG A 92 12.08 -2.08 -1.67
N CYS A 93 12.54 -3.26 -1.24
CA CYS A 93 13.42 -4.11 -2.02
C CYS A 93 12.67 -5.37 -2.47
N GLN A 94 12.71 -5.66 -3.77
CA GLN A 94 12.04 -6.82 -4.32
C GLN A 94 12.85 -7.44 -5.48
N VAL A 95 12.96 -8.77 -5.48
CA VAL A 95 13.45 -9.52 -6.64
C VAL A 95 12.26 -10.15 -7.35
N GLY A 96 12.06 -9.81 -8.62
CA GLY A 96 10.91 -10.26 -9.41
C GLY A 96 9.63 -9.43 -9.19
N ALA A 97 8.52 -9.88 -9.77
CA ALA A 97 7.19 -9.25 -9.65
C ALA A 97 6.59 -9.42 -8.24
N TYR A 98 5.35 -8.96 -8.00
CA TYR A 98 4.61 -9.20 -6.74
C TYR A 98 4.61 -10.69 -6.39
N GLY A 99 4.82 -11.04 -5.12
CA GLY A 99 5.19 -12.40 -4.66
C GLY A 99 6.68 -12.75 -4.84
N GLY A 100 7.48 -11.84 -5.37
CA GLY A 100 8.93 -11.88 -5.39
C GLY A 100 9.54 -13.17 -5.96
N GLY A 101 10.61 -13.65 -5.32
CA GLY A 101 11.34 -14.86 -5.71
C GLY A 101 10.60 -16.18 -5.44
N GLY A 102 9.30 -16.16 -5.12
CA GLY A 102 8.51 -17.35 -4.78
C GLY A 102 8.00 -18.14 -5.98
N PHE A 103 7.99 -17.53 -7.18
CA PHE A 103 7.45 -18.16 -8.38
C PHE A 103 8.43 -19.12 -9.04
N VAL A 104 7.94 -20.32 -9.30
CA VAL A 104 8.69 -21.44 -9.88
C VAL A 104 7.94 -21.99 -11.09
N PRO A 105 8.59 -22.64 -12.05
CA PRO A 105 7.88 -23.29 -13.16
C PRO A 105 6.83 -24.27 -12.63
N ALA A 106 5.61 -24.20 -13.16
CA ALA A 106 4.50 -25.07 -12.72
C ALA A 106 4.77 -26.56 -13.00
N THR A 107 5.68 -26.87 -13.93
CA THR A 107 6.10 -28.23 -14.28
C THR A 107 7.31 -28.68 -13.44
N ARG A 108 7.06 -29.28 -12.28
CA ARG A 108 8.10 -29.89 -11.44
C ARG A 108 7.96 -31.43 -11.37
N PRO A 109 9.03 -32.17 -11.06
CA PRO A 109 8.89 -33.54 -10.59
C PRO A 109 7.94 -33.55 -9.38
N HIS A 110 6.92 -34.42 -9.40
CA HIS A 110 5.93 -34.60 -8.33
C HIS A 110 4.83 -33.53 -8.18
N THR A 111 4.66 -32.61 -9.13
CA THR A 111 3.41 -31.83 -9.21
C THR A 111 2.31 -32.65 -9.87
N PRO A 112 1.04 -32.57 -9.41
CA PRO A 112 -0.08 -33.21 -10.08
C PRO A 112 -0.15 -32.75 -11.54
N ASP A 113 -0.20 -33.70 -12.47
CA ASP A 113 -0.49 -33.41 -13.87
C ASP A 113 -2.00 -33.55 -14.08
N PRO A 114 -2.77 -32.43 -14.16
CA PRO A 114 -4.21 -32.50 -14.35
C PRO A 114 -4.59 -33.14 -15.70
N SER A 115 -3.67 -33.21 -16.67
CA SER A 115 -3.89 -33.90 -17.95
C SER A 115 -3.68 -35.42 -17.89
N ARG A 116 -3.08 -35.94 -16.80
CA ARG A 116 -2.75 -37.36 -16.63
C ARG A 116 -3.25 -37.88 -15.29
N THR A 117 -4.56 -37.84 -15.09
CA THR A 117 -5.15 -38.44 -13.89
C THR A 117 -5.16 -39.97 -13.97
N PRO A 118 -5.09 -40.68 -12.82
CA PRO A 118 -5.18 -42.14 -12.78
C PRO A 118 -6.50 -42.72 -13.33
N TRP A 119 -7.52 -41.88 -13.54
CA TRP A 119 -8.88 -42.29 -13.92
C TRP A 119 -9.21 -42.01 -15.39
N GLY A 120 -8.26 -41.51 -16.18
CA GLY A 120 -8.40 -41.30 -17.63
C GLY A 120 -9.15 -40.02 -18.03
N GLU A 121 -9.73 -39.28 -17.08
CA GLU A 121 -10.37 -37.98 -17.31
C GLU A 121 -9.42 -36.85 -16.94
N ALA A 122 -9.09 -35.99 -17.90
CA ALA A 122 -8.29 -34.80 -17.65
C ALA A 122 -9.11 -33.78 -16.84
N TRP A 123 -8.53 -33.24 -15.77
CA TRP A 123 -9.07 -32.07 -15.08
C TRP A 123 -8.74 -30.80 -15.87
N PRO A 124 -9.53 -29.71 -15.72
CA PRO A 124 -9.21 -28.44 -16.35
C PRO A 124 -7.78 -28.01 -16.03
N THR A 125 -7.00 -27.66 -17.06
CA THR A 125 -5.67 -27.07 -16.89
C THR A 125 -5.81 -25.59 -16.57
N TRP A 126 -5.09 -25.13 -15.55
CA TRP A 126 -5.07 -23.72 -15.18
C TRP A 126 -4.01 -22.98 -15.99
N PRO A 127 -4.26 -21.72 -16.39
CA PRO A 127 -3.42 -21.01 -17.35
C PRO A 127 -2.06 -20.51 -16.81
N SER A 128 -1.67 -20.80 -15.57
CA SER A 128 -0.42 -20.29 -15.01
C SER A 128 0.79 -21.14 -15.42
N GLY A 129 1.72 -20.54 -16.16
CA GLY A 129 3.03 -21.16 -16.44
C GLY A 129 3.95 -21.23 -15.21
N GLN A 130 3.53 -20.61 -14.10
CA GLN A 130 4.25 -20.51 -12.84
C GLN A 130 3.36 -20.92 -11.67
N ALA A 131 4.00 -21.30 -10.57
CA ALA A 131 3.38 -21.59 -9.29
C ALA A 131 4.18 -20.93 -8.15
N PHE A 132 3.51 -20.51 -7.09
CA PHE A 132 4.12 -19.91 -5.92
C PHE A 132 4.43 -20.96 -4.85
N ASP A 133 5.67 -20.99 -4.37
CA ASP A 133 6.15 -21.92 -3.36
C ASP A 133 6.66 -21.15 -2.13
N ASP A 134 5.95 -21.27 -1.00
CA ASP A 134 6.28 -20.56 0.25
C ASP A 134 7.74 -20.76 0.68
N ASP A 135 8.27 -21.99 0.58
CA ASP A 135 9.60 -22.29 1.09
C ASP A 135 10.66 -21.63 0.20
N VAL A 136 10.47 -21.68 -1.12
CA VAL A 136 11.33 -21.00 -2.08
C VAL A 136 11.30 -19.48 -1.87
N TYR A 137 10.11 -18.91 -1.68
CA TYR A 137 9.95 -17.50 -1.38
C TYR A 137 10.73 -17.10 -0.12
N ILE A 138 10.56 -17.84 0.98
CA ILE A 138 11.24 -17.54 2.25
C ILE A 138 12.75 -17.59 2.08
N GLU A 139 13.29 -18.66 1.48
CA GLU A 139 14.74 -18.79 1.29
C GLU A 139 15.30 -17.67 0.42
N ASN A 140 14.63 -17.34 -0.68
CA ASN A 140 15.07 -16.29 -1.60
C ASN A 140 15.00 -14.90 -0.96
N THR A 141 13.95 -14.59 -0.20
CA THR A 141 13.81 -13.29 0.49
C THR A 141 14.85 -13.14 1.60
N VAL A 142 15.12 -14.20 2.38
CA VAL A 142 16.18 -14.18 3.40
C VAL A 142 17.57 -14.02 2.77
N ALA A 143 17.84 -14.74 1.68
CA ALA A 143 19.11 -14.63 0.95
C ALA A 143 19.30 -13.24 0.33
N MET A 144 18.22 -12.65 -0.21
CA MET A 144 18.22 -11.28 -0.73
C MET A 144 18.64 -10.28 0.35
N PHE A 145 18.01 -10.31 1.53
CA PHE A 145 18.37 -9.36 2.58
C PHE A 145 19.75 -9.62 3.19
N ALA A 146 20.19 -10.88 3.27
CA ALA A 146 21.57 -11.18 3.65
C ALA A 146 22.57 -10.55 2.68
N HIS A 147 22.33 -10.70 1.37
CA HIS A 147 23.15 -10.09 0.33
C HIS A 147 23.14 -8.56 0.42
N LEU A 148 21.98 -7.92 0.50
CA LEU A 148 21.87 -6.47 0.59
C LEU A 148 22.57 -5.91 1.84
N ARG A 149 22.49 -6.61 2.99
CA ARG A 149 23.19 -6.19 4.21
C ARG A 149 24.70 -6.40 4.14
N ASP A 150 25.18 -7.42 3.44
CA ASP A 150 26.61 -7.63 3.20
C ASP A 150 27.20 -6.55 2.27
N ARG A 151 26.48 -6.23 1.20
CA ARG A 151 26.95 -5.32 0.13
C ARG A 151 26.79 -3.85 0.46
N ILE A 152 25.62 -3.46 0.99
CA ILE A 152 25.20 -2.07 1.18
C ILE A 152 25.23 -1.67 2.66
N GLY A 153 25.10 -2.64 3.56
CA GLY A 153 25.07 -2.39 5.00
C GLY A 153 23.72 -1.90 5.51
N PHE A 154 23.74 -1.19 6.64
CA PHE A 154 22.56 -0.80 7.41
C PHE A 154 22.22 0.70 7.37
N GLY A 155 22.89 1.46 6.51
CA GLY A 155 22.59 2.87 6.26
C GLY A 155 21.14 3.06 5.80
N PRO A 156 20.77 2.56 4.61
CA PRO A 156 19.41 2.61 4.11
C PRO A 156 18.45 1.72 4.91
N LYS A 157 17.20 2.20 5.00
CA LYS A 157 16.08 1.59 5.71
C LYS A 157 15.26 0.78 4.71
N PHE A 158 15.59 -0.51 4.62
CA PHE A 158 14.90 -1.40 3.70
C PHE A 158 13.56 -1.87 4.22
N THR A 159 12.57 -1.96 3.34
CA THR A 159 11.29 -2.62 3.57
C THR A 159 11.07 -3.72 2.53
N HIS A 160 10.13 -4.62 2.79
CA HIS A 160 9.71 -5.68 1.89
C HIS A 160 8.20 -5.89 1.98
N ASP A 161 7.58 -6.11 0.83
CA ASP A 161 6.16 -6.43 0.71
C ASP A 161 6.00 -7.90 0.33
N VAL A 162 5.28 -8.62 1.20
CA VAL A 162 4.95 -10.04 1.01
C VAL A 162 3.67 -10.23 0.22
N HIS A 163 2.83 -9.20 0.18
CA HIS A 163 1.62 -9.14 -0.62
C HIS A 163 0.68 -10.34 -0.37
N GLU A 164 0.48 -10.69 0.91
CA GLU A 164 -0.46 -11.73 1.40
C GLU A 164 -0.32 -13.16 0.83
N HIS A 165 0.75 -13.48 0.10
CA HIS A 165 0.94 -14.78 -0.56
C HIS A 165 1.15 -15.95 0.43
N LEU A 166 1.71 -15.66 1.61
CA LEU A 166 2.16 -16.68 2.55
C LEU A 166 1.03 -17.30 3.39
N ARG A 167 1.19 -18.59 3.68
CA ARG A 167 0.42 -19.24 4.75
C ARG A 167 0.83 -18.70 6.13
N PRO A 168 -0.05 -18.77 7.14
CA PRO A 168 0.26 -18.15 8.43
C PRO A 168 1.52 -18.65 9.15
N THR A 169 1.82 -19.95 9.07
CA THR A 169 3.06 -20.49 9.66
C THR A 169 4.31 -20.02 8.91
N SER A 170 4.21 -19.91 7.58
CA SER A 170 5.26 -19.41 6.70
C SER A 170 5.53 -17.93 7.00
N ALA A 171 4.48 -17.12 7.18
CA ALA A 171 4.54 -15.73 7.58
C ALA A 171 5.29 -15.52 8.91
N VAL A 172 4.95 -16.30 9.94
CA VAL A 172 5.65 -16.26 11.24
C VAL A 172 7.13 -16.64 11.09
N SER A 173 7.42 -17.67 10.30
CA SER A 173 8.79 -18.10 10.01
C SER A 173 9.60 -17.00 9.32
N LEU A 174 9.05 -16.39 8.27
CA LEU A 174 9.71 -15.32 7.52
C LEU A 174 9.99 -14.11 8.42
N ALA A 175 8.98 -13.62 9.14
CA ALA A 175 9.12 -12.46 10.03
C ALA A 175 10.26 -12.66 11.03
N LYS A 176 10.36 -13.86 11.63
CA LYS A 176 11.45 -14.21 12.55
C LYS A 176 12.81 -14.29 11.87
N ARG A 177 12.88 -14.89 10.68
CA ARG A 177 14.14 -15.05 9.93
C ARG A 177 14.67 -13.73 9.38
N LEU A 178 13.82 -12.72 9.22
CA LEU A 178 14.21 -11.39 8.76
C LEU A 178 14.67 -10.45 9.90
N GLU A 179 14.50 -10.83 11.16
CA GLU A 179 14.86 -10.01 12.33
C GLU A 179 16.32 -9.51 12.29
N PRO A 180 17.34 -10.31 11.92
CA PRO A 180 18.73 -9.84 11.84
C PRO A 180 18.97 -8.71 10.83
N PHE A 181 18.10 -8.57 9.82
CA PHE A 181 18.27 -7.58 8.75
C PHE A 181 17.66 -6.22 9.08
N ARG A 182 16.93 -6.10 10.20
CA ARG A 182 16.38 -4.83 10.73
C ARG A 182 15.65 -4.04 9.66
N LEU A 183 14.63 -4.65 9.07
CA LEU A 183 13.75 -3.97 8.13
C LEU A 183 13.08 -2.77 8.82
N PHE A 184 12.78 -1.74 8.04
CA PHE A 184 11.95 -0.63 8.48
C PHE A 184 10.53 -1.10 8.78
N PHE A 185 9.97 -1.92 7.87
CA PHE A 185 8.83 -2.79 8.14
C PHE A 185 8.84 -3.99 7.19
N LEU A 186 8.05 -5.02 7.54
CA LEU A 186 7.63 -6.11 6.69
C LEU A 186 6.13 -5.92 6.43
N GLU A 187 5.77 -5.71 5.17
CA GLU A 187 4.42 -5.36 4.71
C GLU A 187 3.63 -6.60 4.30
N ASP A 188 2.33 -6.60 4.64
CA ASP A 188 1.31 -7.55 4.23
C ASP A 188 1.75 -9.02 4.30
N VAL A 189 2.50 -9.38 5.36
CA VAL A 189 2.96 -10.77 5.61
C VAL A 189 1.80 -11.76 5.75
N LEU A 190 0.61 -11.25 6.05
CA LEU A 190 -0.62 -12.00 6.21
C LEU A 190 -1.77 -11.24 5.54
N PRO A 191 -2.78 -11.98 5.05
CA PRO A 191 -4.01 -11.38 4.56
C PRO A 191 -4.92 -10.78 5.66
N PRO A 192 -5.87 -9.89 5.29
CA PRO A 192 -6.86 -9.31 6.20
C PRO A 192 -7.70 -10.33 7.00
N GLU A 193 -8.01 -11.49 6.43
CA GLU A 193 -8.81 -12.52 7.13
C GLU A 193 -8.01 -13.30 8.16
N GLN A 194 -6.68 -13.15 8.19
CA GLN A 194 -5.78 -13.88 9.09
C GLN A 194 -5.07 -12.98 10.10
N ILE A 195 -5.59 -11.77 10.35
CA ILE A 195 -5.02 -10.80 11.30
C ILE A 195 -4.77 -11.35 12.71
N GLY A 196 -5.50 -12.40 13.11
CA GLY A 196 -5.30 -13.06 14.41
C GLY A 196 -3.90 -13.65 14.60
N TRP A 197 -3.20 -14.00 13.52
CA TRP A 197 -1.85 -14.57 13.54
C TRP A 197 -0.73 -13.58 13.85
N TYR A 198 -1.00 -12.26 13.78
CA TYR A 198 -0.01 -11.26 14.20
C TYR A 198 0.37 -11.40 15.68
N ARG A 199 -0.49 -11.97 16.54
CA ARG A 199 -0.13 -12.28 17.94
C ARG A 199 1.04 -13.25 18.02
N GLN A 200 1.05 -14.28 17.19
CA GLN A 200 2.12 -15.28 17.13
C GLN A 200 3.40 -14.66 16.58
N ILE A 201 3.31 -13.77 15.58
CA ILE A 201 4.47 -13.02 15.07
C ILE A 201 5.08 -12.20 16.21
N ARG A 202 4.26 -11.41 16.93
CA ARG A 202 4.72 -10.57 18.05
C ARG A 202 5.31 -11.32 19.22
N GLN A 203 4.92 -12.58 19.42
CA GLN A 203 5.50 -13.44 20.46
C GLN A 203 6.85 -14.03 20.07
N GLN A 204 7.26 -13.97 18.80
CA GLN A 204 8.41 -14.72 18.29
C GLN A 204 9.56 -13.87 17.74
N CYS A 205 9.31 -12.63 17.34
CA CYS A 205 10.34 -11.73 16.80
C CYS A 205 9.97 -10.25 16.98
N SER A 206 10.95 -9.37 16.84
CA SER A 206 10.76 -7.91 16.87
C SER A 206 10.76 -7.24 15.49
N THR A 207 10.64 -8.00 14.40
CA THR A 207 10.56 -7.44 13.04
C THR A 207 9.35 -6.52 12.92
N PRO A 208 9.52 -5.24 12.53
CA PRO A 208 8.38 -4.32 12.47
C PRO A 208 7.36 -4.76 11.41
N GLN A 209 6.09 -4.63 11.73
CA GLN A 209 4.97 -5.12 10.93
C GLN A 209 4.16 -3.96 10.35
N ALA A 210 3.90 -4.01 9.05
CA ALA A 210 3.02 -3.09 8.34
C ALA A 210 1.89 -3.89 7.69
N ILE A 211 0.65 -3.41 7.82
CA ILE A 211 -0.49 -3.97 7.10
C ILE A 211 -1.60 -2.95 6.93
N GLY A 212 -2.37 -3.09 5.86
CA GLY A 212 -3.73 -2.58 5.83
C GLY A 212 -4.18 -2.00 4.51
N GLU A 213 -3.40 -2.14 3.44
CA GLU A 213 -3.76 -1.59 2.13
C GLU A 213 -5.08 -2.13 1.59
N LEU A 214 -5.40 -3.38 1.94
CA LEU A 214 -6.64 -4.06 1.59
C LEU A 214 -7.82 -3.72 2.51
N PHE A 215 -7.60 -3.00 3.62
CA PHE A 215 -8.65 -2.74 4.59
C PHE A 215 -9.67 -1.73 4.08
N THR A 216 -10.94 -2.04 4.33
CA THR A 216 -12.09 -1.20 3.98
C THR A 216 -13.11 -1.09 5.11
N ASN A 217 -12.84 -1.72 6.27
CA ASN A 217 -13.71 -1.77 7.42
C ASN A 217 -12.92 -1.58 8.73
N VAL A 218 -13.44 -0.76 9.64
CA VAL A 218 -12.87 -0.51 10.96
C VAL A 218 -12.55 -1.78 11.75
N GLN A 219 -13.36 -2.84 11.57
CA GLN A 219 -13.17 -4.10 12.29
C GLN A 219 -11.90 -4.85 11.87
N GLU A 220 -11.28 -4.50 10.74
CA GLU A 220 -10.05 -5.14 10.25
C GLU A 220 -8.81 -4.61 10.97
N TRP A 221 -8.72 -3.30 11.20
CA TRP A 221 -7.55 -2.69 11.87
C TRP A 221 -7.71 -2.52 13.38
N LEU A 222 -8.92 -2.44 13.90
CA LEU A 222 -9.14 -2.13 15.33
C LEU A 222 -8.44 -3.13 16.27
N PRO A 223 -8.51 -4.46 16.07
CA PRO A 223 -7.78 -5.41 16.91
C PRO A 223 -6.26 -5.25 16.79
N LEU A 224 -5.77 -5.02 15.56
CA LEU A 224 -4.34 -4.85 15.31
C LEU A 224 -3.76 -3.65 16.05
N ILE A 225 -4.47 -2.52 16.05
CA ILE A 225 -4.02 -1.29 16.73
C ILE A 225 -4.20 -1.41 18.24
N SER A 226 -5.39 -1.81 18.71
CA SER A 226 -5.71 -1.83 20.14
C SER A 226 -4.86 -2.83 20.94
N GLU A 227 -4.41 -3.90 20.29
CA GLU A 227 -3.50 -4.90 20.87
C GLU A 227 -2.02 -4.66 20.51
N ARG A 228 -1.69 -3.57 19.79
CA ARG A 228 -0.33 -3.20 19.37
C ARG A 228 0.37 -4.31 18.58
N LEU A 229 -0.37 -4.93 17.66
CA LEU A 229 0.10 -6.05 16.86
C LEU A 229 0.83 -5.63 15.58
N ILE A 230 0.78 -4.35 15.23
CA ILE A 230 1.42 -3.76 14.04
C ILE A 230 2.15 -2.49 14.43
N ASP A 231 3.18 -2.10 13.67
CA ASP A 231 3.93 -0.86 13.88
C ASP A 231 3.46 0.22 12.91
N PHE A 232 2.99 -0.17 11.72
CA PHE A 232 2.48 0.73 10.69
C PHE A 232 1.11 0.29 10.20
N ILE A 233 0.13 1.19 10.25
CA ILE A 233 -1.17 1.02 9.58
C ILE A 233 -1.08 1.57 8.15
N ARG A 234 -1.42 0.74 7.17
CA ARG A 234 -1.21 1.02 5.74
C ARG A 234 -2.47 1.15 4.90
N CYS A 235 -3.57 1.57 5.51
CA CYS A 235 -4.79 1.85 4.77
C CYS A 235 -4.56 2.85 3.62
N ARG A 236 -5.25 2.68 2.50
CA ARG A 236 -5.37 3.75 1.51
C ARG A 236 -6.50 4.71 1.90
N VAL A 237 -6.23 6.02 1.89
CA VAL A 237 -7.21 7.07 2.28
C VAL A 237 -8.53 6.91 1.51
N SER A 238 -8.46 6.74 0.19
CA SER A 238 -9.67 6.51 -0.63
C SER A 238 -10.39 5.19 -0.35
N LYS A 239 -9.71 4.16 0.16
CA LYS A 239 -10.34 2.86 0.47
C LYS A 239 -10.99 2.80 1.84
N ILE A 240 -10.68 3.74 2.73
CA ILE A 240 -11.33 3.87 4.03
C ILE A 240 -12.36 5.00 4.10
N GLY A 241 -12.56 5.73 2.99
CA GLY A 241 -13.65 6.70 2.86
C GLY A 241 -13.23 8.17 2.96
N GLY A 242 -11.95 8.52 2.79
CA GLY A 242 -11.47 9.89 2.69
C GLY A 242 -10.69 10.40 3.89
N ILE A 243 -10.47 11.71 3.94
CA ILE A 243 -9.73 12.42 4.98
C ILE A 243 -10.43 12.29 6.34
N THR A 244 -11.76 12.41 6.36
CA THR A 244 -12.58 12.36 7.59
C THR A 244 -12.37 11.09 8.41
N PRO A 245 -12.45 9.86 7.85
CA PRO A 245 -12.14 8.64 8.59
C PRO A 245 -10.63 8.41 8.75
N ALA A 246 -9.81 8.83 7.79
CA ALA A 246 -8.35 8.66 7.88
C ALA A 246 -7.74 9.46 9.04
N GLN A 247 -8.23 10.68 9.30
CA GLN A 247 -7.82 11.47 10.48
C GLN A 247 -8.18 10.75 11.79
N LYS A 248 -9.39 10.17 11.87
CA LYS A 248 -9.81 9.38 13.05
C LYS A 248 -8.93 8.16 13.25
N LEU A 249 -8.53 7.49 12.16
CA LEU A 249 -7.61 6.36 12.19
C LEU A 249 -6.21 6.79 12.65
N ALA A 250 -5.69 7.91 12.14
CA ALA A 250 -4.40 8.46 12.58
C ALA A 250 -4.39 8.75 14.09
N HIS A 251 -5.45 9.40 14.62
CA HIS A 251 -5.57 9.66 16.06
C HIS A 251 -5.67 8.36 16.88
N LEU A 252 -6.38 7.35 16.37
CA LEU A 252 -6.44 6.03 17.01
C LEU A 252 -5.05 5.37 17.03
N ALA A 253 -4.33 5.41 15.91
CA ALA A 253 -2.98 4.85 15.82
C ALA A 253 -2.03 5.54 16.80
N GLU A 254 -2.07 6.88 16.85
CA GLU A 254 -1.28 7.71 17.78
C GLU A 254 -1.49 7.30 19.25
N ALA A 255 -2.75 7.10 19.66
CA ALA A 255 -3.08 6.72 21.04
C ALA A 255 -2.47 5.38 21.47
N PHE A 256 -2.17 4.49 20.51
CA PHE A 256 -1.59 3.16 20.77
C PHE A 256 -0.11 3.06 20.40
N GLY A 257 0.49 4.13 19.89
CA GLY A 257 1.89 4.14 19.44
C GLY A 257 2.12 3.44 18.10
N VAL A 258 1.07 3.26 17.31
CA VAL A 258 1.15 2.75 15.93
C VAL A 258 1.34 3.95 14.99
N GLN A 259 2.21 3.79 14.01
CA GLN A 259 2.48 4.84 13.02
C GLN A 259 1.58 4.71 11.80
N THR A 260 1.25 5.82 11.13
CA THR A 260 0.61 5.77 9.82
C THR A 260 1.67 5.60 8.74
N ALA A 261 1.36 4.80 7.72
CA ALA A 261 2.07 4.84 6.46
C ALA A 261 1.06 4.57 5.36
N TRP A 262 0.35 5.60 4.87
CA TRP A 262 -0.72 5.40 3.90
C TRP A 262 -0.21 4.71 2.63
N GLN A 263 -1.05 3.85 2.06
CA GLN A 263 -0.72 3.18 0.82
C GLN A 263 -1.02 4.09 -0.36
N GLU A 264 0.00 4.28 -1.20
CA GLU A 264 -0.05 5.12 -2.40
C GLU A 264 0.48 4.40 -3.64
N GLY A 265 1.06 3.21 -3.52
CA GLY A 265 1.62 2.46 -4.63
C GLY A 265 0.58 1.94 -5.62
N GLY A 266 1.04 1.63 -6.84
CA GLY A 266 0.21 1.03 -7.88
C GLY A 266 -0.83 2.02 -8.44
N ASN A 267 -2.07 1.57 -8.62
CA ASN A 267 -3.14 2.35 -9.25
C ASN A 267 -3.70 3.41 -8.29
N THR A 268 -2.96 4.50 -8.05
CA THR A 268 -3.42 5.70 -7.33
C THR A 268 -3.57 6.88 -8.29
N ASP A 269 -4.21 7.95 -7.83
CA ASP A 269 -4.29 9.23 -8.53
C ASP A 269 -3.59 10.35 -7.72
N PRO A 270 -3.16 11.45 -8.36
CA PRO A 270 -2.50 12.56 -7.67
C PRO A 270 -3.33 13.21 -6.55
N VAL A 271 -4.66 13.13 -6.61
CA VAL A 271 -5.56 13.72 -5.59
C VAL A 271 -5.53 12.88 -4.32
N ASN A 272 -5.60 11.54 -4.42
CA ASN A 272 -5.47 10.65 -3.26
C ASN A 272 -4.10 10.82 -2.58
N LEU A 273 -3.01 10.84 -3.35
CA LEU A 273 -1.66 11.05 -2.82
C LEU A 273 -1.51 12.40 -2.10
N THR A 274 -2.13 13.44 -2.64
CA THR A 274 -2.18 14.77 -2.01
C THR A 274 -2.98 14.75 -0.71
N ALA A 275 -4.13 14.08 -0.69
CA ALA A 275 -4.95 13.95 0.51
C ALA A 275 -4.21 13.19 1.64
N ALA A 276 -3.50 12.10 1.30
CA ALA A 276 -2.62 11.39 2.22
C ALA A 276 -1.51 12.31 2.75
N MET A 277 -0.83 13.05 1.87
CA MET A 277 0.22 13.99 2.26
C MET A 277 -0.31 15.07 3.24
N HIS A 278 -1.52 15.59 3.06
CA HIS A 278 -2.11 16.56 3.99
C HIS A 278 -2.32 15.98 5.40
N LEU A 279 -2.71 14.72 5.52
CA LEU A 279 -2.77 14.00 6.79
C LEU A 279 -1.37 13.77 7.36
N ASP A 280 -0.43 13.40 6.48
CA ASP A 280 0.96 13.15 6.84
C ASP A 280 1.66 14.41 7.30
N MET A 281 1.25 15.61 6.90
CA MET A 281 1.83 16.86 7.40
C MET A 281 1.43 17.16 8.84
N THR A 282 0.26 16.70 9.31
CA THR A 282 -0.29 17.04 10.64
C THR A 282 -0.20 15.93 11.67
N SER A 283 -0.11 14.67 11.24
CA SER A 283 -0.03 13.53 12.16
C SER A 283 1.33 13.49 12.88
N TYR A 284 1.33 13.49 14.22
CA TYR A 284 2.56 13.26 14.98
C TYR A 284 3.01 11.80 14.88
N SER A 285 2.07 10.86 14.82
CA SER A 285 2.31 9.43 14.59
C SER A 285 2.62 9.06 13.13
N PHE A 286 2.90 10.01 12.24
CA PHE A 286 3.28 9.66 10.87
C PHE A 286 4.62 8.90 10.84
N GLY A 287 4.63 7.78 10.11
CA GLY A 287 5.79 6.92 9.90
C GLY A 287 6.52 7.23 8.59
N ILE A 288 5.86 6.96 7.45
CA ILE A 288 6.42 7.22 6.11
C ILE A 288 5.31 7.23 5.04
N GLN A 289 5.49 7.95 3.93
CA GLN A 289 4.58 7.87 2.78
C GLN A 289 5.20 7.01 1.66
N GLU A 290 4.39 6.19 1.00
CA GLU A 290 4.85 5.49 -0.21
C GLU A 290 4.91 6.47 -1.39
N GLU A 291 5.94 6.35 -2.24
CA GLU A 291 5.98 7.13 -3.48
C GLU A 291 5.01 6.57 -4.54
N ASN A 292 4.57 7.44 -5.45
CA ASN A 292 4.01 6.97 -6.71
C ASN A 292 4.55 7.82 -7.87
N TRP A 293 4.66 7.20 -9.03
CA TRP A 293 5.17 7.79 -10.25
C TRP A 293 4.02 8.07 -11.21
N PHE A 294 3.85 9.35 -11.53
CA PHE A 294 2.91 9.81 -12.54
C PHE A 294 3.68 10.29 -13.78
N SER A 295 3.12 10.08 -14.96
CA SER A 295 3.68 10.62 -16.19
C SER A 295 3.62 12.16 -16.21
N PRO A 296 4.48 12.84 -16.98
CA PRO A 296 4.39 14.29 -17.13
C PRO A 296 3.01 14.77 -17.60
N GLU A 297 2.34 14.01 -18.46
CA GLU A 297 1.00 14.31 -18.96
C GLU A 297 -0.08 14.12 -17.88
N GLU A 298 0.06 13.09 -17.03
CA GLU A 298 -0.80 12.91 -15.85
C GLU A 298 -0.64 14.10 -14.91
N LEU A 299 0.60 14.49 -14.59
CA LEU A 299 0.86 15.65 -13.72
C LEU A 299 0.35 16.98 -14.32
N ASP A 300 0.46 17.16 -15.64
CA ASP A 300 -0.04 18.36 -16.34
C ASP A 300 -1.59 18.46 -16.32
N ALA A 301 -2.28 17.33 -16.21
CA ALA A 301 -3.72 17.27 -15.99
C ALA A 301 -4.14 17.60 -14.54
N PHE A 302 -3.21 17.55 -13.59
CA PHE A 302 -3.46 17.81 -12.18
C PHE A 302 -2.57 18.95 -11.62
N PRO A 303 -2.81 20.20 -12.03
CA PRO A 303 -1.97 21.33 -11.62
C PRO A 303 -1.98 21.53 -10.11
N GLY A 304 -0.80 21.82 -9.55
CA GLY A 304 -0.64 21.97 -8.10
C GLY A 304 -0.43 20.66 -7.36
N HIS A 305 -0.19 19.55 -8.08
CA HIS A 305 0.27 18.32 -7.47
C HIS A 305 1.53 18.55 -6.58
N PRO A 306 1.73 17.72 -5.55
CA PRO A 306 2.93 17.76 -4.72
C PRO A 306 4.19 17.47 -5.53
N VAL A 307 5.34 17.95 -5.04
CA VAL A 307 6.64 17.73 -5.69
C VAL A 307 7.45 16.73 -4.88
N LEU A 308 7.83 15.63 -5.51
CA LEU A 308 8.74 14.64 -4.94
C LEU A 308 10.19 15.01 -5.29
N HIS A 309 11.02 15.23 -4.28
CA HIS A 309 12.43 15.58 -4.46
C HIS A 309 13.29 15.08 -3.31
N GLY A 310 14.38 14.37 -3.61
CA GLY A 310 15.35 13.91 -2.62
C GLY A 310 14.77 12.95 -1.57
N GLY A 311 13.77 12.15 -1.95
CA GLY A 311 13.06 11.24 -1.02
C GLY A 311 12.06 11.94 -0.08
N PHE A 312 11.66 13.18 -0.38
CA PHE A 312 10.63 13.90 0.36
C PHE A 312 9.56 14.45 -0.59
N LEU A 313 8.30 14.35 -0.18
CA LEU A 313 7.17 14.97 -0.84
C LEU A 313 6.87 16.34 -0.21
N TYR A 314 6.80 17.37 -1.05
CA TYR A 314 6.59 18.75 -0.63
C TYR A 314 5.19 19.23 -1.00
N PRO A 315 4.40 19.72 -0.01
CA PRO A 315 3.14 20.38 -0.30
C PRO A 315 3.36 21.79 -0.85
N ASN A 316 2.36 22.32 -1.53
CA ASN A 316 2.24 23.76 -1.75
C ASN A 316 1.38 24.41 -0.64
N ASP A 317 1.29 25.74 -0.65
CA ASP A 317 0.57 26.54 0.35
C ASP A 317 -0.77 27.11 -0.15
N ARG A 318 -1.25 26.63 -1.31
CA ARG A 318 -2.51 27.11 -1.89
C ARG A 318 -3.71 26.64 -1.03
N PRO A 319 -4.80 27.43 -0.98
CA PRO A 319 -6.02 27.02 -0.29
C PRO A 319 -6.61 25.70 -0.80
N GLY A 320 -7.21 24.91 0.09
CA GLY A 320 -7.75 23.58 -0.24
C GLY A 320 -6.68 22.50 -0.21
N LEU A 321 -6.80 21.50 -1.08
CA LEU A 321 -5.73 20.51 -1.29
C LEU A 321 -4.55 21.09 -2.07
N GLY A 322 -4.73 22.27 -2.68
CA GLY A 322 -3.72 22.91 -3.52
C GLY A 322 -3.50 22.25 -4.87
N ILE A 323 -4.21 21.17 -5.17
CA ILE A 323 -4.30 20.46 -6.45
C ILE A 323 -5.70 20.65 -7.05
N ASP A 324 -5.78 20.73 -8.38
CA ASP A 324 -7.05 20.74 -9.12
C ASP A 324 -6.96 19.81 -10.35
N ILE A 325 -8.04 19.68 -11.11
CA ILE A 325 -8.09 18.87 -12.34
C ILE A 325 -8.39 19.74 -13.56
N ASP A 326 -7.55 19.63 -14.59
CA ASP A 326 -7.88 20.10 -15.93
C ASP A 326 -8.68 19.00 -16.64
N GLU A 327 -10.01 19.13 -16.65
CA GLU A 327 -10.91 18.11 -17.20
C GLU A 327 -10.64 17.80 -18.68
N ALA A 328 -10.19 18.78 -19.46
CA ALA A 328 -9.92 18.57 -20.88
C ALA A 328 -8.66 17.72 -21.09
N LYS A 329 -7.59 18.02 -20.34
CA LYS A 329 -6.37 17.21 -20.35
C LYS A 329 -6.60 15.82 -19.76
N ALA A 330 -7.30 15.74 -18.63
CA ALA A 330 -7.63 14.46 -18.01
C ALA A 330 -8.47 13.58 -18.95
N LEU A 331 -9.44 14.16 -19.66
CA LEU A 331 -10.23 13.43 -20.66
C LEU A 331 -9.36 12.93 -21.83
N ALA A 332 -8.33 13.68 -22.22
CA ALA A 332 -7.40 13.28 -23.27
C ALA A 332 -6.52 12.07 -22.87
N LEU A 333 -6.32 11.82 -21.56
CA LEU A 333 -5.60 10.66 -21.05
C LEU A 333 -6.45 9.38 -21.03
N VAL A 334 -7.78 9.48 -21.17
CA VAL A 334 -8.68 8.34 -21.11
C VAL A 334 -8.51 7.47 -22.35
N ASP A 335 -7.98 6.26 -22.17
CA ASP A 335 -8.09 5.19 -23.16
C ASP A 335 -9.48 4.54 -23.03
N PRO A 336 -10.40 4.74 -24.00
CA PRO A 336 -11.77 4.24 -23.92
C PRO A 336 -11.86 2.72 -24.02
N VAL A 337 -10.87 2.07 -24.65
CA VAL A 337 -10.81 0.60 -24.73
C VAL A 337 -10.40 0.07 -23.37
N ARG A 338 -9.33 0.63 -22.79
CA ARG A 338 -8.86 0.25 -21.44
C ARG A 338 -9.93 0.50 -20.39
N ALA A 339 -10.63 1.63 -20.42
CA ALA A 339 -11.65 2.01 -19.43
C ALA A 339 -12.87 1.07 -19.41
N ARG A 340 -13.18 0.42 -20.53
CA ARG A 340 -14.32 -0.52 -20.64
C ARG A 340 -13.92 -1.99 -20.44
N SER A 341 -12.63 -2.28 -20.36
CA SER A 341 -12.13 -3.64 -20.26
C SER A 341 -11.92 -4.01 -18.80
N PRO A 342 -12.55 -5.09 -18.28
CA PRO A 342 -12.29 -5.52 -16.92
C PRO A 342 -10.84 -5.96 -16.79
N ARG A 343 -10.23 -5.61 -15.66
CA ARG A 343 -8.89 -6.07 -15.30
C ARG A 343 -8.99 -6.87 -14.02
N TYR A 344 -8.44 -8.08 -14.07
CA TYR A 344 -8.31 -8.98 -12.94
C TYR A 344 -6.82 -9.10 -12.63
N LEU A 345 -6.50 -9.31 -11.34
CA LEU A 345 -5.17 -9.76 -10.98
C LEU A 345 -4.93 -11.16 -11.56
N VAL A 346 -3.66 -11.51 -11.73
CA VAL A 346 -3.28 -12.85 -12.21
C VAL A 346 -3.77 -13.87 -11.18
N GLU A 347 -4.31 -15.00 -11.67
CA GLU A 347 -4.69 -16.10 -10.78
C GLU A 347 -3.44 -16.89 -10.36
N ASP A 348 -2.82 -16.45 -9.27
CA ASP A 348 -1.67 -17.15 -8.72
C ASP A 348 -2.08 -18.44 -8.01
N ARG A 349 -1.22 -19.46 -8.15
CA ARG A 349 -1.51 -20.83 -7.69
C ARG A 349 -0.28 -21.48 -7.08
N ARG A 350 -0.51 -22.43 -6.19
CA ARG A 350 0.54 -23.32 -5.67
C ARG A 350 0.91 -24.42 -6.66
N PRO A 351 2.01 -25.16 -6.42
CA PRO A 351 2.40 -26.30 -7.25
C PRO A 351 1.35 -27.41 -7.32
N ASP A 352 0.44 -27.51 -6.35
CA ASP A 352 -0.68 -28.46 -6.36
C ASP A 352 -1.90 -27.95 -7.16
N GLY A 353 -1.84 -26.72 -7.69
CA GLY A 353 -2.92 -26.08 -8.45
C GLY A 353 -3.91 -25.27 -7.60
N SER A 354 -3.77 -25.27 -6.27
CA SER A 354 -4.63 -24.49 -5.37
C SER A 354 -4.44 -23.00 -5.61
N VAL A 355 -5.55 -22.25 -5.74
CA VAL A 355 -5.53 -20.78 -5.83
C VAL A 355 -4.91 -20.19 -4.56
N ILE A 356 -4.06 -19.19 -4.74
CA ILE A 356 -3.59 -18.33 -3.66
C ILE A 356 -4.04 -16.90 -3.88
N ARG A 357 -3.80 -16.08 -2.87
CA ARG A 357 -4.03 -14.65 -2.98
C ARG A 357 -2.95 -14.03 -3.88
N PRO A 358 -3.35 -13.07 -4.73
CA PRO A 358 -2.47 -12.44 -5.71
C PRO A 358 -1.52 -11.42 -5.08
#